data_AF-A0AAV0V4P8-F1
#
_entry.id   AF-A0AAV0V4P8-F1
#
_cell.length_a   1.000
_cell.length_b   1.000
_cell.length_c   1.000
_cell.angle_alpha   90.00
_cell.angle_beta   90.00
_cell.angle_gamma   90.00
#
_symmetry.space_group_name_H-M   'P 1'
#
loop_
_entity.id
_entity.type
_entity.pdbx_description
1 polymer ?
#
loop_
_entity_poly.entity_id
_entity_poly.type
_entity_poly.pdbx_seq_one_letter_code
_entity_poly.pdbx_strand_id
1 'polypeptide(L)'
;MTTHGLAALDAQLTTYLQQLQELQDKNQKQHRFQPTFWLQQTDFDVAREVFVTTAAAIGQTVTKLSIVYSKTPSQEEGASICDALAKPCEQLLCATTVALFCGAGPSLAAEVINSAIRLVKSVHTLVQSIEKGDLDHVPQLTGRVWECSSLSVSKSNCVASKRSMLQCIALLNSTLDELNEFLVEQDEGDSQVAVFDDVEQDDEFAFDSSLADNERALFTSSLKLLSMCAAIMKRGVLTIRKLTIANGQDDFLQWTAKLDVSYTSAQDAIVDFGAALYPPIGTDDLARAVGELEAAATVILACLKAMPELATSEEDALSVGEAAFATQLAMVKSQIETSQ
;
A
#
# COMPACT_ATOMS: atom_id res chain seq x y z
N MET A 1 -24.55 15.01 -32.15
CA MET A 1 -24.89 13.93 -31.20
C MET A 1 -24.14 12.68 -31.64
N THR A 2 -23.01 12.42 -31.00
CA THR A 2 -21.96 11.43 -31.33
C THR A 2 -21.86 10.35 -30.22
N THR A 3 -22.96 10.10 -29.51
CA THR A 3 -22.93 9.54 -28.14
C THR A 3 -22.95 8.00 -28.07
N HIS A 4 -23.35 7.29 -29.12
CA HIS A 4 -23.60 5.84 -29.00
C HIS A 4 -22.33 5.00 -28.74
N GLY A 5 -21.19 5.37 -29.34
CA GLY A 5 -19.92 4.64 -29.14
C GLY A 5 -19.30 4.89 -27.77
N LEU A 6 -19.28 6.14 -27.32
CA LEU A 6 -18.75 6.51 -26.00
C LEU A 6 -19.59 5.93 -24.87
N ALA A 7 -20.92 6.01 -24.95
CA ALA A 7 -21.80 5.46 -23.92
C ALA A 7 -21.66 3.93 -23.78
N ALA A 8 -21.48 3.21 -24.90
CA ALA A 8 -21.23 1.77 -24.88
C ALA A 8 -19.88 1.43 -24.23
N LEU A 9 -18.83 2.18 -24.57
CA LEU A 9 -17.51 2.03 -23.97
C LEU A 9 -17.52 2.36 -22.46
N ASP A 10 -18.20 3.43 -22.06
CA ASP A 10 -18.38 3.83 -20.65
C ASP A 10 -19.04 2.71 -19.82
N ALA A 11 -20.12 2.12 -20.33
CA ALA A 11 -20.80 1.00 -19.69
C ALA A 11 -19.90 -0.25 -19.55
N GLN A 12 -19.09 -0.54 -20.57
CA GLN A 12 -18.11 -1.64 -20.51
C GLN A 12 -17.02 -1.36 -19.47
N LEU A 13 -16.45 -0.16 -19.46
CA LEU A 13 -15.42 0.23 -18.50
C LEU A 13 -15.93 0.19 -17.07
N THR A 14 -17.18 0.61 -16.83
CA THR A 14 -17.87 0.48 -15.54
C THR A 14 -17.94 -0.99 -15.11
N THR A 15 -18.32 -1.89 -16.03
CA THR A 15 -18.38 -3.33 -15.76
C THR A 15 -17.00 -3.90 -15.43
N TYR A 16 -15.96 -3.50 -16.17
CA TYR A 16 -14.58 -3.95 -15.90
C TYR A 16 -14.05 -3.44 -14.56
N LEU A 17 -14.35 -2.19 -14.20
CA LEU A 17 -13.98 -1.64 -12.88
C LEU A 17 -14.65 -2.40 -11.74
N GLN A 18 -15.92 -2.76 -11.89
CA GLN A 18 -16.61 -3.58 -10.90
C GLN A 18 -15.92 -4.95 -10.73
N GLN A 19 -15.61 -5.64 -11.83
CA GLN A 19 -14.94 -6.94 -11.77
C GLN A 19 -13.54 -6.83 -11.13
N LEU A 20 -12.77 -5.79 -11.46
CA LEU A 20 -11.47 -5.54 -10.85
C LEU A 20 -11.59 -5.23 -9.35
N GLN A 21 -12.61 -4.48 -8.93
CA GLN A 21 -12.89 -4.20 -7.52
C GLN A 21 -13.26 -5.49 -6.78
N GLU A 22 -14.05 -6.37 -7.38
CA GLU A 22 -14.36 -7.68 -6.81
C GLU A 22 -13.10 -8.56 -6.65
N LEU A 23 -12.16 -8.50 -7.59
CA LEU A 23 -10.86 -9.17 -7.47
C LEU A 23 -10.03 -8.54 -6.35
N GLN A 24 -10.03 -7.21 -6.23
CA GLN A 24 -9.34 -6.51 -5.14
C GLN A 24 -9.89 -6.93 -3.77
N ASP A 25 -11.21 -6.95 -3.63
CA ASP A 25 -11.90 -7.38 -2.40
C ASP A 25 -11.59 -8.84 -2.06
N LYS A 26 -11.58 -9.74 -3.07
CA LYS A 26 -11.16 -11.15 -2.88
C LYS A 26 -9.70 -11.26 -2.43
N ASN A 27 -8.82 -10.38 -2.89
CA ASN A 27 -7.42 -10.37 -2.46
C ASN A 27 -7.27 -9.84 -1.03
N GLN A 28 -7.84 -8.68 -0.74
CA GLN A 28 -7.63 -7.95 0.52
C GLN A 28 -8.42 -8.55 1.67
N LYS A 29 -9.69 -8.91 1.47
CA LYS A 29 -10.59 -9.35 2.54
C LYS A 29 -10.62 -10.87 2.71
N GLN A 30 -10.45 -11.62 1.62
CA GLN A 30 -10.56 -13.09 1.63
C GLN A 30 -9.21 -13.80 1.49
N HIS A 31 -8.13 -13.06 1.24
CA HIS A 31 -6.79 -13.60 0.98
C HIS A 31 -6.80 -14.76 -0.04
N ARG A 32 -7.64 -14.61 -1.08
CA ARG A 32 -7.96 -15.71 -2.00
C ARG A 32 -6.79 -16.09 -2.90
N PHE A 33 -5.89 -15.16 -3.21
CA PHE A 33 -4.78 -15.39 -4.12
C PHE A 33 -3.54 -15.83 -3.35
N GLN A 34 -3.28 -17.14 -3.41
CA GLN A 34 -2.15 -17.78 -2.76
C GLN A 34 -1.03 -18.03 -3.77
N PRO A 35 0.24 -17.81 -3.39
CA PRO A 35 1.35 -18.00 -4.29
C PRO A 35 1.55 -19.49 -4.61
N THR A 36 1.71 -19.82 -5.89
CA THR A 36 2.11 -21.17 -6.34
C THR A 36 3.54 -21.21 -6.89
N PHE A 37 4.23 -20.07 -6.87
CA PHE A 37 5.61 -19.93 -7.31
C PHE A 37 6.31 -18.82 -6.52
N TRP A 38 7.64 -18.87 -6.43
CA TRP A 38 8.41 -17.83 -5.73
C TRP A 38 9.16 -16.91 -6.68
N LEU A 39 9.94 -17.47 -7.61
CA LEU A 39 10.84 -16.72 -8.48
C LEU A 39 10.36 -16.61 -9.92
N GLN A 40 9.85 -17.69 -10.51
CA GLN A 40 9.46 -17.74 -11.91
C GLN A 40 8.32 -18.74 -12.12
N GLN A 41 7.43 -18.43 -13.06
CA GLN A 41 6.38 -19.32 -13.53
C GLN A 41 6.01 -18.90 -14.96
N THR A 42 6.11 -19.83 -15.91
CA THR A 42 6.04 -19.51 -17.35
C THR A 42 4.70 -18.93 -17.77
N ASP A 43 3.59 -19.46 -17.26
CA ASP A 43 2.26 -18.97 -17.63
C ASP A 43 2.00 -17.55 -17.12
N PHE A 44 2.53 -17.23 -15.93
CA PHE A 44 2.51 -15.92 -15.31
C PHE A 44 3.38 -14.95 -16.09
N ASP A 45 4.57 -15.38 -16.54
CA ASP A 45 5.43 -14.54 -17.38
C ASP A 45 4.71 -14.15 -18.68
N VAL A 46 4.03 -15.09 -19.33
CA VAL A 46 3.21 -14.83 -20.51
C VAL A 46 2.05 -13.90 -20.18
N ALA A 47 1.30 -14.17 -19.11
CA ALA A 47 0.18 -13.32 -18.69
C ALA A 47 0.64 -11.89 -18.36
N ARG A 48 1.79 -11.74 -17.71
CA ARG A 48 2.41 -10.44 -17.40
C ARG A 48 2.84 -9.71 -18.66
N GLU A 49 3.42 -10.40 -19.63
CA GLU A 49 3.81 -9.82 -20.92
C GLU A 49 2.59 -9.31 -21.69
N VAL A 50 1.52 -10.11 -21.76
CA VAL A 50 0.25 -9.68 -22.34
C VAL A 50 -0.30 -8.47 -21.59
N PHE A 51 -0.32 -8.51 -20.25
CA PHE A 51 -0.78 -7.40 -19.42
C PHE A 51 -0.05 -6.07 -19.73
N VAL A 52 1.29 -6.10 -19.76
CA VAL A 52 2.11 -4.92 -20.06
C VAL A 52 1.92 -4.44 -21.50
N THR A 53 1.88 -5.37 -22.46
CA THR A 53 1.70 -5.05 -23.89
C THR A 53 0.33 -4.42 -24.14
N THR A 54 -0.70 -4.98 -23.53
CA THR A 54 -2.07 -4.46 -23.62
C THR A 54 -2.20 -3.10 -22.96
N ALA A 55 -1.56 -2.87 -21.80
CA ALA A 55 -1.53 -1.55 -21.17
C ALA A 55 -0.90 -0.50 -22.10
N ALA A 56 0.23 -0.81 -22.74
CA ALA A 56 0.85 0.07 -23.73
C ALA A 56 -0.06 0.33 -24.95
N ALA A 57 -0.78 -0.70 -25.42
CA ALA A 57 -1.75 -0.56 -26.51
C ALA A 57 -2.93 0.36 -26.15
N ILE A 58 -3.37 0.38 -24.88
CA ILE A 58 -4.36 1.33 -24.36
C ILE A 58 -3.82 2.75 -24.49
N GLY A 59 -2.60 3.03 -24.01
CA GLY A 59 -1.99 4.38 -24.08
C GLY A 59 -1.89 4.90 -25.52
N GLN A 60 -1.46 4.06 -26.45
CA GLN A 60 -1.39 4.40 -27.88
C GLN A 60 -2.79 4.68 -28.47
N THR A 61 -3.77 3.85 -28.13
CA THR A 61 -5.13 4.00 -28.66
C THR A 61 -5.85 5.22 -28.08
N VAL A 62 -5.62 5.54 -26.81
CA VAL A 62 -6.20 6.74 -26.19
C VAL A 62 -5.69 8.03 -26.83
N THR A 63 -4.45 8.05 -27.30
CA THR A 63 -3.91 9.20 -28.06
C THR A 63 -4.71 9.42 -29.34
N LYS A 64 -5.02 8.32 -30.05
CA LYS A 64 -5.86 8.38 -31.25
C LYS A 64 -7.28 8.83 -30.92
N LEU A 65 -7.87 8.31 -29.84
CA LEU A 65 -9.18 8.75 -29.34
C LEU A 65 -9.22 10.26 -29.13
N SER A 66 -8.24 10.80 -28.39
CA SER A 66 -8.12 12.24 -28.11
C SER A 66 -8.04 13.07 -29.39
N ILE A 67 -7.24 12.65 -30.38
CA ILE A 67 -7.09 13.34 -31.66
C ILE A 67 -8.38 13.28 -32.50
N VAL A 68 -9.09 12.14 -32.48
CA VAL A 68 -10.34 11.95 -33.24
C VAL A 68 -11.43 12.84 -32.65
N TYR A 69 -11.60 12.83 -31.32
CA TYR A 69 -12.65 13.60 -30.65
C TYR A 69 -12.39 15.10 -30.56
N SER A 70 -11.14 15.57 -30.69
CA SER A 70 -10.84 17.00 -30.84
C SER A 70 -11.28 17.59 -32.19
N LYS A 71 -11.60 16.75 -33.18
CA LYS A 71 -12.00 17.17 -34.53
C LYS A 71 -13.49 17.00 -34.84
N THR A 72 -14.32 16.69 -33.82
CA THR A 72 -15.76 16.44 -33.99
C THR A 72 -16.04 15.31 -35.00
N PRO A 73 -15.77 14.05 -34.62
CA PRO A 73 -15.80 12.92 -35.55
C PRO A 73 -17.22 12.60 -36.03
N SER A 74 -17.32 11.94 -37.18
CA SER A 74 -18.56 11.29 -37.59
C SER A 74 -18.93 10.16 -36.62
N GLN A 75 -20.19 9.70 -36.67
CA GLN A 75 -20.66 8.61 -35.83
C GLN A 75 -19.88 7.30 -36.07
N GLU A 76 -19.53 7.00 -37.32
CA GLU A 76 -18.76 5.82 -37.69
C GLU A 76 -17.32 5.89 -37.19
N GLU A 77 -16.66 7.04 -37.34
CA GLU A 77 -15.30 7.26 -36.82
C GLU A 77 -15.26 7.17 -35.29
N GLY A 78 -16.24 7.79 -34.62
CA GLY A 78 -16.39 7.76 -33.17
C GLY A 78 -16.61 6.34 -32.64
N ALA A 79 -17.47 5.55 -33.29
CA ALA A 79 -17.71 4.15 -32.93
C ALA A 79 -16.46 3.28 -33.15
N SER A 80 -15.82 3.41 -34.32
CA SER A 80 -14.61 2.66 -34.68
C SER A 80 -13.46 2.85 -33.70
N ILE A 81 -13.21 4.09 -33.25
CA ILE A 81 -12.15 4.36 -32.28
C ILE A 81 -12.50 3.89 -30.86
N CYS A 82 -13.79 3.92 -30.48
CA CYS A 82 -14.27 3.36 -29.22
C CYS A 82 -14.10 1.83 -29.20
N ASP A 83 -14.46 1.14 -30.28
CA ASP A 83 -14.27 -0.31 -30.41
C ASP A 83 -12.79 -0.70 -30.38
N ALA A 84 -11.93 0.09 -31.03
CA ALA A 84 -10.48 -0.10 -31.01
C ALA A 84 -9.89 0.03 -29.60
N LEU A 85 -10.50 0.84 -28.72
CA LEU A 85 -10.09 1.02 -27.33
C LEU A 85 -10.73 -0.02 -26.38
N ALA A 86 -11.95 -0.47 -26.67
CA ALA A 86 -12.66 -1.48 -25.88
C ALA A 86 -11.86 -2.80 -25.80
N LYS A 87 -11.37 -3.28 -26.95
CA LYS A 87 -10.64 -4.55 -27.05
C LYS A 87 -9.40 -4.65 -26.15
N PRO A 88 -8.46 -3.69 -26.16
CA PRO A 88 -7.34 -3.75 -25.24
C PRO A 88 -7.77 -3.57 -23.77
N CYS A 89 -8.84 -2.83 -23.46
CA CYS A 89 -9.36 -2.77 -22.09
C CYS A 89 -9.88 -4.15 -21.60
N GLU A 90 -10.58 -4.89 -22.46
CA GLU A 90 -11.02 -6.26 -22.19
C GLU A 90 -9.82 -7.20 -22.00
N GLN A 91 -8.85 -7.14 -22.92
CA GLN A 91 -7.63 -7.95 -22.83
C GLN A 91 -6.85 -7.68 -21.54
N LEU A 92 -6.85 -6.44 -21.04
CA LEU A 92 -6.19 -6.08 -19.79
C LEU A 92 -6.84 -6.82 -18.62
N LEU A 93 -8.17 -6.81 -18.54
CA LEU A 93 -8.94 -7.53 -17.53
C LEU A 93 -8.72 -9.04 -17.61
N CYS A 94 -8.72 -9.62 -18.82
CA CYS A 94 -8.41 -11.03 -19.02
C CYS A 94 -6.99 -11.36 -18.55
N ALA A 95 -5.99 -10.57 -18.94
CA ALA A 95 -4.60 -10.77 -18.55
C ALA A 95 -4.39 -10.64 -17.04
N THR A 96 -5.05 -9.66 -16.39
CA THR A 96 -5.12 -9.56 -14.92
C THR A 96 -5.64 -10.86 -14.34
N THR A 97 -6.80 -11.34 -14.81
CA THR A 97 -7.42 -12.56 -14.28
C THR A 97 -6.52 -13.77 -14.44
N VAL A 98 -5.94 -13.98 -15.63
CA VAL A 98 -5.02 -15.09 -15.89
C VAL A 98 -3.78 -14.99 -14.98
N ALA A 99 -3.16 -13.82 -14.87
CA ALA A 99 -1.98 -13.63 -14.01
C ALA A 99 -2.27 -14.00 -12.54
N LEU A 100 -3.47 -13.68 -12.04
CA LEU A 100 -3.90 -14.05 -10.69
C LEU A 100 -4.03 -15.58 -10.54
N PHE A 101 -4.64 -16.26 -11.52
CA PHE A 101 -4.82 -17.71 -11.51
C PHE A 101 -3.54 -18.51 -11.85
N CYS A 102 -2.51 -17.85 -12.38
CA CYS A 102 -1.15 -18.41 -12.51
C CYS A 102 -0.35 -18.37 -11.20
N GLY A 103 -1.01 -18.14 -10.06
CA GLY A 103 -0.40 -18.27 -8.74
C GLY A 103 0.28 -17.00 -8.23
N ALA A 104 -0.22 -15.82 -8.62
CA ALA A 104 0.18 -14.58 -7.97
C ALA A 104 -0.27 -14.62 -6.50
N GLY A 105 0.66 -14.39 -5.58
CA GLY A 105 0.40 -14.23 -4.16
C GLY A 105 -0.12 -12.83 -3.82
N PRO A 106 -0.41 -12.54 -2.54
CA PRO A 106 -1.16 -11.37 -2.11
C PRO A 106 -0.61 -10.03 -2.63
N SER A 107 0.68 -9.75 -2.44
CA SER A 107 1.28 -8.50 -2.90
C SER A 107 1.39 -8.41 -4.43
N LEU A 108 1.72 -9.50 -5.12
CA LEU A 108 1.78 -9.49 -6.58
C LEU A 108 0.39 -9.30 -7.21
N ALA A 109 -0.61 -9.97 -6.63
CA ALA A 109 -2.01 -9.81 -7.00
C ALA A 109 -2.47 -8.36 -6.79
N ALA A 110 -2.13 -7.74 -5.65
CA ALA A 110 -2.44 -6.34 -5.37
C ALA A 110 -1.78 -5.42 -6.40
N GLU A 111 -0.50 -5.60 -6.74
CA GLU A 111 0.19 -4.80 -7.77
C GLU A 111 -0.51 -4.89 -9.13
N VAL A 112 -0.86 -6.09 -9.58
CA VAL A 112 -1.52 -6.34 -10.88
C VAL A 112 -2.92 -5.71 -10.90
N ILE A 113 -3.73 -5.97 -9.86
CA ILE A 113 -5.11 -5.46 -9.78
C ILE A 113 -5.12 -3.94 -9.67
N ASN A 114 -4.32 -3.35 -8.78
CA ASN A 114 -4.29 -1.89 -8.59
C ASN A 114 -3.81 -1.17 -9.85
N SER A 115 -2.84 -1.74 -10.56
CA SER A 115 -2.37 -1.22 -11.84
C SER A 115 -3.48 -1.23 -12.90
N ALA A 116 -4.24 -2.32 -12.99
CA ALA A 116 -5.38 -2.43 -13.90
C ALA A 116 -6.49 -1.43 -13.55
N ILE A 117 -6.90 -1.36 -12.27
CA ILE A 117 -7.91 -0.42 -11.78
C ILE A 117 -7.52 1.00 -12.14
N ARG A 118 -6.28 1.40 -11.84
CA ARG A 118 -5.80 2.76 -12.09
C ARG A 118 -5.86 3.12 -13.58
N LEU A 119 -5.44 2.21 -14.46
CA LEU A 119 -5.49 2.41 -15.90
C LEU A 119 -6.92 2.49 -16.43
N VAL A 120 -7.77 1.49 -16.13
CA VAL A 120 -9.17 1.46 -16.58
C VAL A 120 -9.95 2.67 -16.05
N LYS A 121 -9.73 3.06 -14.79
CA LYS A 121 -10.36 4.25 -14.18
C LYS A 121 -9.94 5.53 -14.90
N SER A 122 -8.67 5.64 -15.30
CA SER A 122 -8.18 6.81 -16.03
C SER A 122 -8.79 6.89 -17.44
N VAL A 123 -8.92 5.75 -18.12
CA VAL A 123 -9.63 5.67 -19.41
C VAL A 123 -11.10 6.04 -19.25
N HIS A 124 -11.76 5.52 -18.22
CA HIS A 124 -13.15 5.80 -17.91
C HIS A 124 -13.39 7.29 -17.66
N THR A 125 -12.56 7.94 -16.84
CA THR A 125 -12.64 9.40 -16.62
C THR A 125 -12.46 10.19 -17.91
N LEU A 126 -11.53 9.79 -18.79
CA LEU A 126 -11.35 10.42 -20.09
C LEU A 126 -12.58 10.28 -20.98
N VAL A 127 -13.14 9.06 -21.09
CA VAL A 127 -14.35 8.79 -21.89
C VAL A 127 -15.53 9.64 -21.40
N GLN A 128 -15.74 9.73 -20.08
CA GLN A 128 -16.78 10.56 -19.48
C GLN A 128 -16.59 12.06 -19.75
N SER A 129 -15.35 12.54 -19.73
CA SER A 129 -15.04 13.94 -20.08
C SER A 129 -15.42 14.25 -21.52
N ILE A 130 -15.05 13.37 -22.45
CA ILE A 130 -15.38 13.52 -23.88
C ILE A 130 -16.90 13.47 -24.09
N GLU A 131 -17.59 12.52 -23.46
CA GLU A 131 -19.05 12.37 -23.58
C GLU A 131 -19.81 13.60 -23.08
N LYS A 132 -19.33 14.23 -21.99
CA LYS A 132 -19.88 15.48 -21.45
C LYS A 132 -19.52 16.71 -22.30
N GLY A 133 -18.67 16.56 -23.31
CA GLY A 133 -18.20 17.66 -24.14
C GLY A 133 -17.12 18.54 -23.48
N ASP A 134 -16.51 18.07 -22.38
CA ASP A 134 -15.38 18.74 -21.72
C ASP A 134 -14.07 18.37 -22.44
N LEU A 135 -13.83 19.07 -23.56
CA LEU A 135 -12.67 18.84 -24.43
C LEU A 135 -11.40 19.54 -23.92
N ASP A 136 -11.51 20.53 -23.03
CA ASP A 136 -10.37 21.28 -22.51
C ASP A 136 -9.47 20.42 -21.61
N HIS A 137 -10.07 19.50 -20.85
CA HIS A 137 -9.33 18.56 -19.98
C HIS A 137 -8.83 17.29 -20.69
N VAL A 138 -9.25 17.05 -21.94
CA VAL A 138 -8.89 15.83 -22.69
C VAL A 138 -7.37 15.62 -22.81
N PRO A 139 -6.53 16.64 -23.12
CA PRO A 139 -5.08 16.46 -23.16
C PRO A 139 -4.48 16.00 -21.82
N GLN A 140 -4.92 16.60 -20.71
CA GLN A 140 -4.45 16.24 -19.36
C GLN A 140 -4.87 14.81 -19.00
N LEU A 141 -6.13 14.45 -19.26
CA LEU A 141 -6.65 13.11 -18.99
C LEU A 141 -5.98 12.04 -19.87
N THR A 142 -5.66 12.39 -21.12
CA THR A 142 -4.85 11.55 -22.02
C THR A 142 -3.45 11.31 -21.46
N GLY A 143 -2.80 12.36 -20.92
CA GLY A 143 -1.51 12.26 -20.23
C GLY A 143 -1.56 11.33 -19.03
N ARG A 144 -2.62 11.41 -18.22
CA ARG A 144 -2.84 10.53 -17.06
C ARG A 144 -2.97 9.06 -17.48
N VAL A 145 -3.70 8.76 -18.56
CA VAL A 145 -3.79 7.40 -19.10
C VAL A 145 -2.40 6.91 -19.56
N TRP A 146 -1.60 7.77 -20.18
CA TRP A 146 -0.23 7.44 -20.59
C TRP A 146 0.67 7.06 -19.41
N GLU A 147 0.66 7.86 -18.36
CA GLU A 147 1.39 7.56 -17.12
C GLU A 147 0.97 6.20 -16.55
N CYS A 148 -0.34 5.90 -16.61
CA CYS A 148 -0.88 4.63 -16.15
C CYS A 148 -0.61 3.46 -17.10
N SER A 149 -0.29 3.71 -18.38
CA SER A 149 -0.03 2.67 -19.38
C SER A 149 1.39 2.10 -19.31
N SER A 150 2.32 2.82 -18.69
CA SER A 150 3.72 2.41 -18.49
C SER A 150 3.87 1.53 -17.24
N LEU A 151 3.16 0.40 -17.19
CA LEU A 151 3.08 -0.44 -16.00
C LEU A 151 4.37 -1.23 -15.73
N SER A 152 4.84 -1.17 -14.48
CA SER A 152 6.01 -1.91 -13.98
C SER A 152 5.61 -2.94 -12.92
N VAL A 153 4.88 -3.97 -13.35
CA VAL A 153 4.49 -5.09 -12.46
C VAL A 153 5.71 -5.93 -12.11
N SER A 154 5.80 -6.39 -10.85
CA SER A 154 6.84 -7.31 -10.42
C SER A 154 6.87 -8.60 -11.26
N LYS A 155 8.07 -9.15 -11.45
CA LYS A 155 8.25 -10.40 -12.21
C LYS A 155 7.91 -11.64 -11.40
N SER A 156 7.80 -11.53 -10.08
CA SER A 156 7.57 -12.68 -9.21
C SER A 156 7.03 -12.31 -7.83
N ASN A 157 6.49 -13.32 -7.12
CA ASN A 157 6.02 -13.19 -5.76
C ASN A 157 7.15 -12.74 -4.82
N CYS A 158 8.36 -13.27 -5.00
CA CYS A 158 9.54 -12.86 -4.24
C CYS A 158 9.80 -11.36 -4.33
N VAL A 159 9.73 -10.79 -5.54
CA VAL A 159 9.99 -9.36 -5.75
C VAL A 159 8.85 -8.52 -5.18
N ALA A 160 7.60 -8.91 -5.43
CA ALA A 160 6.43 -8.17 -4.95
C ALA A 160 6.34 -8.16 -3.43
N SER A 161 6.45 -9.31 -2.76
CA SER A 161 6.40 -9.39 -1.30
C SER A 161 7.58 -8.66 -0.66
N LYS A 162 8.81 -8.77 -1.21
CA LYS A 162 9.94 -7.97 -0.73
C LYS A 162 9.67 -6.47 -0.82
N ARG A 163 9.10 -6.02 -1.93
CA ARG A 163 8.77 -4.60 -2.12
C ARG A 163 7.71 -4.13 -1.12
N SER A 164 6.62 -4.87 -0.98
CA SER A 164 5.54 -4.57 -0.03
C SER A 164 6.06 -4.47 1.40
N MET A 165 6.82 -5.47 1.84
CA MET A 165 7.41 -5.47 3.19
C MET A 165 8.40 -4.32 3.40
N LEU A 166 9.22 -3.98 2.38
CA LEU A 166 10.14 -2.84 2.45
C LEU A 166 9.40 -1.50 2.48
N GLN A 167 8.28 -1.36 1.79
CA GLN A 167 7.44 -0.15 1.87
C GLN A 167 6.87 0.01 3.28
N CYS A 168 6.41 -1.07 3.91
CA CYS A 168 5.95 -1.03 5.29
C CYS A 168 7.07 -0.63 6.27
N ILE A 169 8.30 -1.14 6.07
CA ILE A 169 9.46 -0.72 6.88
C ILE A 169 9.82 0.74 6.64
N ALA A 170 9.74 1.21 5.39
CA ALA A 170 10.01 2.59 5.06
C ALA A 170 9.01 3.54 5.74
N LEU A 171 7.72 3.19 5.72
CA LEU A 171 6.68 3.90 6.47
C LEU A 171 7.02 3.95 7.95
N LEU A 172 7.30 2.80 8.57
CA LEU A 172 7.64 2.71 9.99
C LEU A 172 8.89 3.51 10.38
N ASN A 173 9.96 3.45 9.58
CA ASN A 173 11.16 4.24 9.83
C ASN A 173 10.85 5.73 9.65
N SER A 174 10.06 6.13 8.65
CA SER A 174 9.64 7.53 8.47
C SER A 174 8.87 8.05 9.68
N THR A 175 7.92 7.27 10.20
CA THR A 175 7.17 7.61 11.42
C THR A 175 8.10 7.69 12.63
N LEU A 176 9.06 6.78 12.77
CA LEU A 176 10.06 6.85 13.84
C LEU A 176 10.94 8.10 13.72
N ASP A 177 11.42 8.42 12.53
CA ASP A 177 12.29 9.57 12.29
C ASP A 177 11.53 10.87 12.61
N GLU A 178 10.28 10.99 12.14
CA GLU A 178 9.39 12.12 12.45
C GLU A 178 9.15 12.30 13.96
N LEU A 179 8.86 11.22 14.69
CA LEU A 179 8.65 11.28 16.14
C LEU A 179 9.94 11.56 16.92
N ASN A 180 11.09 11.09 16.43
CA ASN A 180 12.39 11.42 17.04
C ASN A 180 12.74 12.89 16.81
N GLU A 181 12.53 13.41 15.61
CA GLU A 181 12.72 14.83 15.29
C GLU A 181 11.84 15.70 16.19
N PHE A 182 10.55 15.34 16.33
CA PHE A 182 9.65 16.01 17.26
C PHE A 182 10.18 16.02 18.70
N LEU A 183 10.66 14.89 19.22
CA LEU A 183 11.21 14.81 20.58
C LEU A 183 12.44 15.69 20.77
N VAL A 184 13.29 15.82 19.75
CA VAL A 184 14.48 16.69 19.78
C VAL A 184 14.08 18.17 19.77
N GLU A 185 13.10 18.57 18.95
CA GLU A 185 12.60 19.94 18.92
C GLU A 185 12.02 20.37 20.28
N GLN A 186 11.39 19.44 21.01
CA GLN A 186 10.90 19.66 22.37
C GLN A 186 12.02 19.84 23.40
N ASP A 187 13.21 19.28 23.18
CA ASP A 187 14.38 19.48 24.05
C ASP A 187 15.11 20.81 23.75
N GLU A 188 15.12 21.22 22.48
CA GLU A 188 15.75 22.47 22.03
C GLU A 188 14.89 23.70 22.33
N GLY A 189 13.56 23.58 22.30
CA GLY A 189 12.61 24.63 22.67
C GLY A 189 12.70 25.07 24.14
N ASP A 190 13.01 24.14 25.06
CA ASP A 190 13.27 24.44 26.47
C ASP A 190 14.61 25.18 26.70
N SER A 191 15.50 25.20 25.70
CA SER A 191 16.82 25.84 25.78
C SER A 191 16.90 27.22 25.11
N GLN A 192 15.82 27.70 24.47
CA GLN A 192 15.76 29.03 23.84
C GLN A 192 14.79 29.98 24.52
N VAL A 193 14.85 30.10 25.85
CA VAL A 193 14.37 31.31 26.54
C VAL A 193 15.43 32.40 26.44
N ALA A 194 15.68 32.93 25.24
CA ALA A 194 16.28 34.25 25.05
C ALA A 194 16.28 34.69 23.57
N VAL A 195 15.54 35.77 23.30
CA VAL A 195 15.68 36.69 22.15
C VAL A 195 14.99 36.29 20.83
N PHE A 196 13.67 36.17 20.84
CA PHE A 196 12.84 36.74 19.77
C PHE A 196 11.61 37.39 20.40
N ASP A 197 11.86 38.54 21.03
CA ASP A 197 10.83 39.49 21.39
C ASP A 197 10.39 40.24 20.13
N ASP A 198 9.08 40.36 19.98
CA ASP A 198 8.37 41.32 19.14
C ASP A 198 8.06 40.97 17.67
N VAL A 199 7.18 39.99 17.47
CA VAL A 199 6.08 40.15 16.51
C VAL A 199 4.82 39.52 17.08
N GLU A 200 3.86 40.36 17.51
CA GLU A 200 2.51 39.98 17.89
C GLU A 200 1.88 39.06 16.81
N GLN A 201 1.76 37.77 17.11
CA GLN A 201 0.73 36.91 16.53
C GLN A 201 -0.24 36.56 17.64
N ASP A 202 -1.34 37.33 17.71
CA ASP A 202 -2.59 36.93 18.34
C ASP A 202 -3.15 35.71 17.60
N ASP A 203 -2.50 34.55 17.74
CA ASP A 203 -3.10 33.26 17.45
C ASP A 203 -3.71 32.74 18.75
N GLU A 204 -4.97 33.15 19.00
CA GLU A 204 -5.87 32.63 20.05
C GLU A 204 -6.16 31.11 19.90
N PHE A 205 -5.46 30.44 18.97
CA PHE A 205 -5.49 29.02 18.64
C PHE A 205 -4.07 28.41 18.51
N ALA A 206 -3.06 28.97 19.18
CA ALA A 206 -1.79 28.28 19.36
C ALA A 206 -2.05 27.00 20.17
N PHE A 207 -2.25 25.88 19.46
CA PHE A 207 -2.31 24.55 20.06
C PHE A 207 -0.96 24.36 20.75
N ASP A 208 -0.97 24.32 22.08
CA ASP A 208 0.23 24.05 22.86
C ASP A 208 0.72 22.64 22.49
N SER A 209 1.70 22.61 21.60
CA SER A 209 2.34 21.40 21.10
C SER A 209 3.46 20.93 22.02
N SER A 210 3.60 21.52 23.21
CA SER A 210 4.60 21.11 24.19
C SER A 210 4.19 19.82 24.91
N LEU A 211 5.18 18.98 25.23
CA LEU A 211 4.98 17.79 26.04
C LEU A 211 5.18 18.11 27.52
N ALA A 212 4.17 17.88 28.36
CA ALA A 212 4.37 17.88 29.80
C ALA A 212 5.33 16.74 30.23
N ASP A 213 6.00 16.84 31.38
CA ASP A 213 7.00 15.84 31.84
C ASP A 213 6.47 14.40 31.85
N ASN A 214 5.21 14.21 32.26
CA ASN A 214 4.53 12.92 32.26
C ASN A 214 4.22 12.43 30.83
N GLU A 215 3.81 13.33 29.94
CA GLU A 215 3.59 13.02 28.52
C GLU A 215 4.90 12.69 27.81
N ARG A 216 6.00 13.36 28.15
CA ARG A 216 7.35 13.09 27.63
C ARG A 216 7.83 11.68 28.00
N ALA A 217 7.59 11.26 29.24
CA ALA A 217 7.93 9.89 29.68
C ALA A 217 7.10 8.82 28.94
N LEU A 218 5.80 9.08 28.75
CA LEU A 218 4.88 8.22 27.99
C LEU A 218 5.27 8.17 26.50
N PHE A 219 5.58 9.32 25.91
CA PHE A 219 6.03 9.47 24.52
C PHE A 219 7.32 8.66 24.28
N THR A 220 8.33 8.85 25.12
CA THR A 220 9.62 8.15 25.02
C THR A 220 9.46 6.63 25.11
N SER A 221 8.59 6.17 26.02
CA SER A 221 8.33 4.74 26.21
C SER A 221 7.55 4.14 25.03
N SER A 222 6.63 4.90 24.46
CA SER A 222 5.85 4.52 23.27
C SER A 222 6.71 4.50 22.00
N LEU A 223 7.59 5.49 21.84
CA LEU A 223 8.57 5.53 20.76
C LEU A 223 9.52 4.32 20.80
N LYS A 224 9.96 3.94 22.01
CA LYS A 224 10.74 2.71 22.21
C LYS A 224 9.95 1.46 21.81
N LEU A 225 8.66 1.38 22.15
CA LEU A 225 7.79 0.28 21.72
C LEU A 225 7.71 0.18 20.19
N LEU A 226 7.51 1.31 19.51
CA LEU A 226 7.47 1.37 18.04
C LEU A 226 8.81 0.95 17.41
N SER A 227 9.94 1.35 18.00
CA SER A 227 11.28 0.92 17.57
C SER A 227 11.49 -0.59 17.72
N MET A 228 10.95 -1.20 18.77
CA MET A 228 10.97 -2.67 18.92
C MET A 228 10.10 -3.37 17.86
N CYS A 229 8.95 -2.80 17.51
CA CYS A 229 8.16 -3.28 16.37
C CYS A 229 8.97 -3.20 15.06
N ALA A 230 9.71 -2.11 14.84
CA ALA A 230 10.59 -1.99 13.69
C ALA A 230 11.69 -3.05 13.65
N ALA A 231 12.24 -3.44 14.80
CA ALA A 231 13.21 -4.53 14.88
C ALA A 231 12.59 -5.88 14.48
N ILE A 232 11.37 -6.18 14.95
CA ILE A 232 10.60 -7.39 14.58
C ILE A 232 10.36 -7.41 13.06
N MET A 233 9.88 -6.31 12.49
CA MET A 233 9.61 -6.21 11.05
C MET A 233 10.89 -6.25 10.21
N LYS A 234 12.00 -5.67 10.68
CA LYS A 234 13.29 -5.79 10.00
C LYS A 234 13.77 -7.24 9.97
N ARG A 235 13.53 -8.02 11.02
CA ARG A 235 13.87 -9.45 11.06
C ARG A 235 13.15 -10.22 9.94
N GLY A 236 11.85 -10.05 9.76
CA GLY A 236 11.12 -10.77 8.71
C GLY A 236 11.57 -10.43 7.28
N VAL A 237 11.91 -9.16 7.00
CA VAL A 237 12.48 -8.79 5.69
C VAL A 237 13.86 -9.43 5.48
N LEU A 238 14.70 -9.48 6.52
CA LEU A 238 16.00 -10.16 6.43
C LEU A 238 15.84 -11.66 6.19
N THR A 239 14.85 -12.30 6.81
CA THR A 239 14.51 -13.71 6.56
C THR A 239 14.13 -13.93 5.10
N ILE A 240 13.18 -13.15 4.57
CA ILE A 240 12.74 -13.25 3.16
C ILE A 240 13.86 -12.91 2.18
N ARG A 241 14.76 -11.99 2.53
CA ARG A 241 15.91 -11.64 1.69
C ARG A 241 16.85 -12.81 1.47
N LYS A 242 17.08 -13.63 2.51
CA LYS A 242 17.95 -14.81 2.47
C LYS A 242 17.25 -16.06 1.93
N LEU A 243 15.91 -16.06 1.90
CA LEU A 243 15.13 -17.22 1.52
C LEU A 243 15.16 -17.49 0.01
N THR A 244 15.51 -18.73 -0.34
CA THR A 244 15.36 -19.28 -1.67
C THR A 244 14.41 -20.46 -1.57
N ILE A 245 13.29 -20.39 -2.28
CA ILE A 245 12.24 -21.43 -2.29
C ILE A 245 12.32 -22.16 -3.62
N ALA A 246 12.52 -23.47 -3.58
CA ALA A 246 12.47 -24.35 -4.74
C ALA A 246 11.01 -24.70 -5.10
N ASN A 247 10.78 -25.15 -6.34
CA ASN A 247 9.45 -25.59 -6.78
C ASN A 247 8.96 -26.77 -5.94
N GLY A 248 7.71 -26.71 -5.45
CA GLY A 248 7.09 -27.76 -4.63
C GLY A 248 7.24 -27.58 -3.11
N GLN A 249 7.81 -26.46 -2.65
CA GLN A 249 7.84 -26.08 -1.24
C GLN A 249 6.60 -25.26 -0.85
N ASP A 250 5.43 -25.89 -0.93
CA ASP A 250 4.13 -25.23 -0.75
C ASP A 250 3.98 -24.62 0.66
N ASP A 251 4.54 -25.27 1.69
CA ASP A 251 4.51 -24.77 3.06
C ASP A 251 5.27 -23.44 3.19
N PHE A 252 6.43 -23.31 2.54
CA PHE A 252 7.19 -22.06 2.50
C PHE A 252 6.43 -20.98 1.74
N LEU A 253 5.80 -21.31 0.60
CA LEU A 253 4.99 -20.36 -0.16
C LEU A 253 3.81 -19.83 0.66
N GLN A 254 3.05 -20.70 1.32
CA GLN A 254 1.94 -20.32 2.20
C GLN A 254 2.43 -19.48 3.39
N TRP A 255 3.56 -19.85 3.98
CA TRP A 255 4.18 -19.07 5.04
C TRP A 255 4.59 -17.66 4.57
N THR A 256 5.22 -17.54 3.39
CA THR A 256 5.58 -16.21 2.85
C THR A 256 4.35 -15.35 2.58
N ALA A 257 3.24 -15.94 2.11
CA ALA A 257 1.99 -15.23 1.88
C ALA A 257 1.39 -14.68 3.18
N LYS A 258 1.40 -15.49 4.26
CA LYS A 258 0.95 -15.07 5.58
C LYS A 258 1.81 -13.92 6.12
N LEU A 259 3.12 -14.04 5.98
CA LEU A 259 4.05 -12.99 6.42
C LEU A 259 3.81 -11.70 5.62
N ASP A 260 3.70 -11.77 4.31
CA ASP A 260 3.42 -10.63 3.42
C ASP A 260 2.12 -9.91 3.79
N VAL A 261 1.03 -10.66 4.00
CA VAL A 261 -0.25 -10.11 4.45
C VAL A 261 -0.12 -9.42 5.81
N SER A 262 0.60 -10.03 6.76
CA SER A 262 0.77 -9.45 8.11
C SER A 262 1.50 -8.09 8.09
N TYR A 263 2.42 -7.87 7.14
CA TYR A 263 3.06 -6.56 6.97
C TYR A 263 2.09 -5.53 6.41
N THR A 264 1.29 -5.92 5.43
CA THR A 264 0.30 -5.01 4.84
C THR A 264 -0.73 -4.59 5.89
N SER A 265 -1.23 -5.54 6.69
CA SER A 265 -2.18 -5.26 7.77
C SER A 265 -1.62 -4.43 8.92
N ALA A 266 -0.29 -4.36 9.07
CA ALA A 266 0.36 -3.56 10.11
C ALA A 266 0.47 -2.06 9.76
N GLN A 267 0.28 -1.67 8.49
CA GLN A 267 0.50 -0.30 8.04
C GLN A 267 -0.42 0.70 8.76
N ASP A 268 -1.72 0.42 8.84
CA ASP A 268 -2.68 1.31 9.48
C ASP A 268 -2.38 1.43 10.98
N ALA A 269 -2.04 0.33 11.66
CA ALA A 269 -1.65 0.35 13.07
C ALA A 269 -0.40 1.21 13.34
N ILE A 270 0.55 1.26 12.40
CA ILE A 270 1.75 2.10 12.50
C ILE A 270 1.37 3.59 12.38
N VAL A 271 0.51 3.92 11.41
CA VAL A 271 0.05 5.30 11.18
C VAL A 271 -0.77 5.79 12.37
N ASP A 272 -1.75 5.00 12.82
CA ASP A 272 -2.60 5.33 13.97
C ASP A 272 -1.77 5.50 15.25
N PHE A 273 -0.76 4.65 15.46
CA PHE A 273 0.16 4.80 16.59
C PHE A 273 1.01 6.06 16.52
N GLY A 274 1.54 6.40 15.34
CA GLY A 274 2.29 7.64 15.14
C GLY A 274 1.42 8.87 15.41
N ALA A 275 0.19 8.89 14.87
CA ALA A 275 -0.75 9.98 15.07
C ALA A 275 -1.16 10.16 16.54
N ALA A 276 -1.36 9.06 17.28
CA ALA A 276 -1.77 9.09 18.69
C ALA A 276 -0.69 9.63 19.65
N LEU A 277 0.53 9.86 19.18
CA LEU A 277 1.63 10.41 19.98
C LEU A 277 1.79 11.93 19.88
N TYR A 278 1.05 12.60 19.01
CA TYR A 278 1.08 14.06 18.95
C TYR A 278 0.29 14.71 20.10
N PRO A 279 0.81 15.79 20.72
CA PRO A 279 0.11 16.46 21.82
C PRO A 279 -1.21 17.15 21.43
N PRO A 280 -2.16 17.26 22.38
CA PRO A 280 -2.16 16.61 23.69
C PRO A 280 -2.38 15.10 23.53
N ILE A 281 -1.65 14.28 24.29
CA ILE A 281 -1.70 12.83 24.11
C ILE A 281 -3.02 12.29 24.69
N GLY A 282 -3.96 11.95 23.80
CA GLY A 282 -5.21 11.29 24.16
C GLY A 282 -4.96 9.86 24.63
N THR A 283 -5.04 9.59 25.93
CA THR A 283 -4.74 8.27 26.52
C THR A 283 -5.63 7.15 25.98
N ASP A 284 -6.90 7.44 25.65
CA ASP A 284 -7.82 6.47 25.04
C ASP A 284 -7.42 6.12 23.59
N ASP A 285 -7.04 7.13 22.80
CA ASP A 285 -6.58 6.93 21.41
C ASP A 285 -5.25 6.20 21.38
N LEU A 286 -4.31 6.57 22.27
CA LEU A 286 -3.04 5.87 22.41
C LEU A 286 -3.23 4.43 22.91
N ALA A 287 -4.15 4.17 23.85
CA ALA A 287 -4.46 2.82 24.30
C ALA A 287 -4.95 1.93 23.15
N ARG A 288 -5.86 2.45 22.32
CA ARG A 288 -6.36 1.76 21.13
C ARG A 288 -5.22 1.47 20.15
N ALA A 289 -4.43 2.48 19.81
CA ALA A 289 -3.32 2.33 18.87
C ALA A 289 -2.24 1.36 19.37
N VAL A 290 -1.92 1.36 20.68
CA VAL A 290 -1.04 0.38 21.32
C VAL A 290 -1.59 -1.04 21.17
N GLY A 291 -2.90 -1.24 21.34
CA GLY A 291 -3.55 -2.54 21.17
C GLY A 291 -3.50 -3.05 19.73
N GLU A 292 -3.71 -2.16 18.75
CA GLU A 292 -3.61 -2.50 17.32
C GLU A 292 -2.16 -2.83 16.91
N LEU A 293 -1.18 -2.06 17.41
CA LEU A 293 0.24 -2.32 17.18
C LEU A 293 0.70 -3.64 17.83
N GLU A 294 0.25 -3.93 19.04
CA GLU A 294 0.49 -5.21 19.72
C GLU A 294 -0.05 -6.38 18.89
N ALA A 295 -1.30 -6.28 18.42
CA ALA A 295 -1.92 -7.33 17.62
C ALA A 295 -1.12 -7.58 16.34
N ALA A 296 -0.73 -6.51 15.63
CA ALA A 296 0.09 -6.61 14.42
C ALA A 296 1.46 -7.25 14.69
N ALA A 297 2.19 -6.78 15.70
CA ALA A 297 3.50 -7.31 16.07
C ALA A 297 3.43 -8.78 16.48
N THR A 298 2.40 -9.17 17.24
CA THR A 298 2.17 -10.55 17.67
C THR A 298 1.91 -11.47 16.49
N VAL A 299 1.08 -11.05 15.52
CA VAL A 299 0.84 -11.83 14.30
C VAL A 299 2.13 -12.04 13.51
N ILE A 300 2.94 -10.98 13.34
CA ILE A 300 4.22 -11.07 12.63
C ILE A 300 5.18 -12.02 13.36
N LEU A 301 5.32 -11.88 14.69
CA LEU A 301 6.18 -12.76 15.51
C LEU A 301 5.73 -14.22 15.43
N ALA A 302 4.43 -14.48 15.58
CA ALA A 302 3.87 -15.82 15.45
C ALA A 302 4.14 -16.42 14.07
N CYS A 303 4.02 -15.61 13.01
CA CYS A 303 4.35 -16.04 11.66
C CYS A 303 5.84 -16.36 11.53
N LEU A 304 6.74 -15.53 12.07
CA LEU A 304 8.19 -15.80 12.05
C LEU A 304 8.57 -17.08 12.80
N LYS A 305 7.93 -17.34 13.93
CA LYS A 305 8.11 -18.59 14.70
C LYS A 305 7.57 -19.82 14.00
N ALA A 306 6.55 -19.67 13.17
CA ALA A 306 5.98 -20.74 12.35
C ALA A 306 6.72 -20.95 11.02
N MET A 307 7.91 -20.35 10.84
CA MET A 307 8.71 -20.56 9.64
C MET A 307 9.09 -22.05 9.49
N PRO A 308 8.87 -22.65 8.31
CA PRO A 308 9.32 -24.02 8.07
C PRO A 308 10.85 -24.10 8.20
N GLU A 309 11.32 -25.16 8.86
CA GLU A 309 12.75 -25.41 9.11
C GLU A 309 13.46 -24.31 9.92
N LEU A 310 12.73 -23.58 10.78
CA LEU A 310 13.31 -22.60 11.69
C LEU A 310 14.36 -23.25 12.59
N ALA A 311 15.57 -22.70 12.61
CA ALA A 311 16.63 -23.18 13.48
C ALA A 311 16.32 -22.84 14.94
N THR A 312 16.62 -23.75 15.87
CA THR A 312 16.40 -23.54 17.31
C THR A 312 17.03 -22.24 17.83
N SER A 313 18.23 -21.89 17.36
CA SER A 313 18.88 -20.63 17.76
C SER A 313 18.13 -19.38 17.29
N GLU A 314 17.39 -19.47 16.18
CA GLU A 314 16.56 -18.37 15.68
C GLU A 314 15.22 -18.31 16.44
N GLU A 315 14.64 -19.46 16.77
CA GLU A 315 13.45 -19.56 17.63
C GLU A 315 13.71 -18.99 19.04
N ASP A 316 14.86 -19.32 19.63
CA ASP A 316 15.30 -18.79 20.92
C ASP A 316 15.45 -17.25 20.85
N ALA A 317 16.10 -16.74 19.80
CA ALA A 317 16.28 -15.31 19.61
C ALA A 317 14.94 -14.57 19.43
N LEU A 318 13.99 -15.15 18.70
CA LEU A 318 12.63 -14.61 18.57
C LEU A 318 11.90 -14.59 19.91
N SER A 319 12.06 -15.63 20.73
CA SER A 319 11.43 -15.73 22.05
C SER A 319 11.99 -14.71 23.05
N VAL A 320 13.30 -14.45 23.01
CA VAL A 320 13.91 -13.36 23.79
C VAL A 320 13.37 -12.00 23.35
N GLY A 321 13.26 -11.77 22.03
CA GLY A 321 12.70 -10.54 21.48
C GLY A 321 11.25 -10.31 21.87
N GLU A 322 10.42 -11.36 21.81
CA GLU A 322 9.01 -11.33 22.22
C GLU A 322 8.87 -11.00 23.72
N ALA A 323 9.66 -11.62 24.60
CA ALA A 323 9.62 -11.32 26.03
C ALA A 323 10.02 -9.87 26.34
N ALA A 324 11.04 -9.35 25.65
CA ALA A 324 11.43 -7.96 25.76
C ALA A 324 10.32 -7.01 25.27
N PHE A 325 9.67 -7.33 24.15
CA PHE A 325 8.56 -6.56 23.61
C PHE A 325 7.36 -6.53 24.57
N ALA A 326 6.97 -7.69 25.12
CA ALA A 326 5.90 -7.80 26.11
C ALA A 326 6.18 -6.97 27.36
N THR A 327 7.44 -6.93 27.82
CA THR A 327 7.85 -6.10 28.96
C THR A 327 7.67 -4.60 28.67
N GLN A 328 8.12 -4.15 27.49
CA GLN A 328 7.96 -2.75 27.08
C GLN A 328 6.49 -2.37 26.88
N LEU A 329 5.70 -3.28 26.32
CA LEU A 329 4.26 -3.10 26.13
C LEU A 329 3.53 -2.93 27.47
N ALA A 330 3.81 -3.79 28.45
CA ALA A 330 3.22 -3.70 29.79
C ALA A 330 3.58 -2.36 30.47
N MET A 331 4.81 -1.88 30.28
CA MET A 331 5.24 -0.57 30.77
C MET A 331 4.43 0.57 30.15
N VAL A 332 4.25 0.59 28.82
CA VAL A 332 3.47 1.63 28.13
C VAL A 332 2.01 1.59 28.58
N LYS A 333 1.38 0.41 28.63
CA LYS A 333 -0.01 0.27 29.12
C LYS A 333 -0.17 0.79 30.55
N SER A 334 0.76 0.45 31.44
CA SER A 334 0.74 0.97 32.81
C SER A 334 0.89 2.49 32.87
N GLN A 335 1.71 3.10 32.00
CA GLN A 335 1.87 4.55 31.95
C GLN A 335 0.60 5.25 31.44
N ILE A 336 -0.10 4.66 30.47
CA ILE A 336 -1.38 5.17 29.96
C ILE A 336 -2.42 5.17 31.09
N GLU A 337 -2.54 4.06 31.84
CA GLU A 337 -3.46 3.96 32.98
C GLU A 337 -3.17 4.98 34.08
N THR A 338 -1.90 5.33 34.30
CA THR A 338 -1.53 6.36 35.30
C THR A 338 -1.72 7.79 34.81
N SER A 339 -1.91 7.99 33.51
CA SER A 339 -2.10 9.31 32.88
C SER A 339 -3.58 9.64 32.60
N GLN A 340 -4.50 8.70 32.87
CA GLN A 340 -5.96 8.90 32.85
C GLN A 340 -6.46 9.63 34.11
#